data_AF-W1YCR1-F1
#
_entry.id   AF-W1YCR1-F1
#
_cell.length_a   1.000
_cell.length_b   1.000
_cell.length_c   1.000
_cell.angle_alpha   90.00
_cell.angle_beta   90.00
_cell.angle_gamma   90.00
#
_symmetry.space_group_name_H-M   'P 1'
#
loop_
_entity.id
_entity.type
_entity.pdbx_description
1 polymer ?
#
loop_
_entity_poly.entity_id
_entity_poly.type
_entity_poly.pdbx_seq_one_letter_code
_entity_poly.pdbx_strand_id
1 'polypeptide(L)'
;RRNGAEMSVSRICWDTGGIDPTIVYERSKKHGLFRVIPIKGASVYGKPVASMPRKRNKNGVYLTEIGTDTAKEQIYNRFILSG
;
A
#
# COMPACT_ATOMS: atom_id res chain seq x y z
N ARG A 1 26.38 -3.45 18.30
CA ARG A 1 26.17 -4.85 17.86
C ARG A 1 25.29 -4.80 16.62
N ARG A 2 25.78 -5.26 15.44
CA ARG A 2 24.92 -5.57 14.28
C ARG A 2 24.60 -7.05 14.35
N ASN A 3 23.63 -7.39 15.17
CA ASN A 3 23.00 -8.70 15.19
C ASN A 3 22.24 -8.83 13.86
N GLY A 4 22.88 -9.41 12.86
CA GLY A 4 22.29 -9.70 11.54
C GLY A 4 21.19 -10.75 11.63
N ALA A 5 20.08 -10.41 12.28
CA ALA A 5 18.89 -11.24 12.32
C ALA A 5 18.22 -11.18 10.95
N GLU A 6 17.93 -12.36 10.39
CA GLU A 6 17.18 -12.46 9.14
C GLU A 6 15.73 -11.99 9.42
N MET A 7 15.31 -10.90 8.76
CA MET A 7 13.96 -10.36 8.90
C MET A 7 13.10 -10.81 7.73
N SER A 8 12.01 -11.53 8.01
CA SER A 8 11.06 -11.94 6.98
C SER A 8 10.16 -10.77 6.56
N VAL A 9 9.92 -10.62 5.25
CA VAL A 9 8.91 -9.70 4.72
C VAL A 9 7.52 -10.31 4.90
N SER A 10 6.70 -9.71 5.75
CA SER A 10 5.33 -10.18 6.03
C SER A 10 4.34 -9.75 4.94
N ARG A 11 4.41 -8.48 4.51
CA ARG A 11 3.53 -7.89 3.50
C ARG A 11 4.28 -6.87 2.66
N ILE A 12 3.83 -6.74 1.42
CA ILE A 12 4.34 -5.80 0.42
C ILE A 12 3.15 -4.98 -0.07
N CYS A 13 3.27 -3.66 -0.05
CA CYS A 13 2.37 -2.77 -0.79
C CYS A 13 3.03 -2.49 -2.14
N TRP A 14 2.35 -2.81 -3.24
CA TRP A 14 2.86 -2.57 -4.58
C TRP A 14 1.94 -1.60 -5.29
N ASP A 15 2.47 -0.41 -5.61
CA ASP A 15 1.72 0.62 -6.30
C ASP A 15 1.39 0.21 -7.74
N THR A 16 0.13 0.45 -8.10
CA THR A 16 -0.39 0.18 -9.45
C THR A 16 -0.20 1.37 -10.39
N GLY A 17 0.21 2.54 -9.87
CA GLY A 17 0.52 3.71 -10.67
C GLY A 17 1.82 3.53 -11.45
N GLY A 18 1.78 3.79 -12.76
CA GLY A 18 2.98 3.80 -13.61
C GLY A 18 3.39 2.47 -14.24
N ILE A 19 2.68 1.37 -13.97
CA ILE A 19 2.84 0.07 -14.65
C ILE A 19 1.46 -0.49 -15.02
N ASP A 20 1.42 -1.54 -15.85
CA ASP A 20 0.17 -2.28 -16.05
C ASP A 20 -0.32 -2.87 -14.71
N PRO A 21 -1.49 -2.43 -14.18
CA PRO A 21 -2.01 -2.91 -12.90
C PRO A 21 -2.23 -4.43 -12.87
N THR A 22 -2.44 -5.05 -14.03
CA THR A 22 -2.63 -6.50 -14.17
C THR A 22 -1.43 -7.26 -13.64
N ILE A 23 -0.21 -6.76 -13.87
CA ILE A 23 1.03 -7.38 -13.35
C ILE A 23 0.98 -7.46 -11.82
N VAL A 24 0.57 -6.37 -11.17
CA VAL A 24 0.46 -6.30 -9.71
C VAL A 24 -0.64 -7.22 -9.19
N TYR A 25 -1.78 -7.27 -9.89
CA TYR A 25 -2.90 -8.14 -9.52
C TYR A 25 -2.53 -9.62 -9.63
N GLU A 26 -1.84 -10.02 -10.69
CA GLU A 26 -1.35 -11.40 -10.84
C GLU A 26 -0.31 -11.75 -9.78
N ARG A 27 0.58 -10.81 -9.42
CA ARG A 27 1.54 -11.02 -8.32
C ARG A 27 0.83 -11.17 -6.97
N SER A 28 -0.20 -10.36 -6.71
CA SER A 28 -1.06 -10.49 -5.52
C SER A 28 -1.69 -11.88 -5.42
N LYS A 29 -2.29 -12.37 -6.52
CA LYS A 29 -2.87 -13.71 -6.57
C LYS A 29 -1.82 -14.81 -6.41
N LYS A 30 -0.66 -14.69 -7.05
CA LYS A 30 0.42 -15.69 -7.02
C LYS A 30 1.06 -15.84 -5.63
N HIS A 31 1.32 -14.74 -4.94
CA HIS A 31 2.05 -14.75 -3.66
C HIS A 31 1.15 -14.76 -2.42
N GLY A 32 -0.15 -14.54 -2.62
CA GLY A 32 -1.15 -14.43 -1.56
C GLY A 32 -1.68 -13.00 -1.45
N LEU A 33 -3.00 -12.87 -1.39
CA LEU A 33 -3.72 -11.58 -1.46
C LEU A 33 -3.38 -10.62 -0.31
N PHE A 34 -2.92 -11.15 0.81
CA PHE A 34 -2.47 -10.36 1.97
C PHE A 34 -0.95 -10.22 2.04
N ARG A 35 -0.19 -10.90 1.16
CA ARG A 35 1.27 -10.83 1.08
C ARG A 35 1.72 -9.76 0.11
N VAL A 36 1.07 -9.63 -1.05
CA VAL A 36 1.28 -8.53 -1.99
C VAL A 36 -0.06 -7.82 -2.17
N ILE A 37 -0.17 -6.62 -1.62
CA ILE A 37 -1.38 -5.79 -1.62
C ILE A 37 -1.20 -4.73 -2.71
N PRO A 38 -2.03 -4.75 -3.77
CA PRO A 38 -2.05 -3.68 -4.76
C PRO A 38 -2.54 -2.40 -4.10
N ILE A 39 -1.80 -1.30 -4.27
CA ILE A 39 -2.20 0.02 -3.77
C ILE A 39 -2.41 1.01 -4.91
N LYS A 40 -3.20 2.05 -4.64
CA LYS A 40 -3.37 3.20 -5.52
C LYS A 40 -3.58 4.46 -4.69
N GLY A 41 -2.93 5.56 -5.06
CA GLY A 41 -3.20 6.86 -4.45
C GLY A 41 -4.63 7.34 -4.71
N ALA A 42 -5.29 7.84 -3.67
CA ALA A 42 -6.53 8.58 -3.76
C ALA A 42 -6.27 10.04 -3.35
N SER A 43 -6.36 10.95 -4.33
CA SER A 43 -6.24 12.39 -4.12
C SER A 43 -7.54 12.99 -3.58
N VAL A 44 -8.13 12.35 -2.56
CA VAL A 44 -9.37 12.79 -1.92
C VAL A 44 -9.07 13.09 -0.47
N TYR A 45 -9.40 14.31 -0.05
CA TYR A 45 -9.20 14.76 1.32
C TYR A 45 -10.04 13.96 2.31
N GLY A 46 -9.50 13.73 3.51
CA GLY A 46 -10.18 13.03 4.60
C GLY A 46 -10.26 11.49 4.45
N LYS A 47 -9.63 10.89 3.43
CA LYS A 47 -9.51 9.43 3.35
C LYS A 47 -8.47 8.91 4.36
N PRO A 48 -8.70 7.73 4.97
CA PRO A 48 -7.69 7.10 5.81
C PRO A 48 -6.41 6.83 5.01
N VAL A 49 -5.26 6.76 5.70
CA VAL A 49 -3.95 6.45 5.08
C VAL A 49 -4.01 5.15 4.27
N ALA A 50 -4.75 4.14 4.73
CA ALA A 50 -5.10 2.97 3.93
C ALA A 50 -6.54 2.53 4.25
N SER A 51 -7.39 2.38 3.23
CA SER A 51 -8.82 2.05 3.42
C SER A 51 -9.14 0.56 3.46
N MET A 52 -8.20 -0.30 3.03
CA MET A 52 -8.29 -1.76 2.85
C MET A 52 -9.72 -2.30 2.66
N PRO A 53 -10.18 -2.57 1.42
CA PRO A 53 -11.55 -3.00 1.18
C PRO A 53 -11.85 -4.37 1.78
N ARG A 54 -13.08 -4.58 2.26
CA ARG A 54 -13.55 -5.90 2.77
C ARG A 54 -13.83 -6.91 1.66
N LYS A 55 -14.13 -6.42 0.45
CA LYS A 55 -14.45 -7.23 -0.72
C LYS A 55 -13.38 -7.07 -1.79
N ARG A 56 -13.16 -8.14 -2.55
CA ARG A 56 -12.26 -8.13 -3.71
C ARG A 56 -12.93 -7.35 -4.86
N ASN A 57 -12.12 -6.70 -5.69
CA ASN A 57 -12.61 -6.08 -6.92
C ASN A 57 -12.88 -7.14 -8.01
N LYS A 58 -13.30 -6.70 -9.19
CA LYS A 58 -13.53 -7.58 -10.37
C LYS A 58 -12.31 -8.42 -10.79
N ASN A 59 -11.10 -8.00 -10.41
CA ASN A 59 -9.85 -8.69 -10.71
C ASN A 59 -9.43 -9.68 -9.60
N GLY A 60 -10.28 -9.86 -8.57
CA GLY A 60 -10.06 -10.83 -7.49
C GLY A 60 -9.04 -10.39 -6.43
N VAL A 61 -8.71 -9.09 -6.34
CA VAL A 61 -7.72 -8.56 -5.40
C VAL A 61 -8.30 -7.48 -4.48
N TYR A 62 -7.63 -7.23 -3.35
CA TYR A 62 -7.95 -6.13 -2.44
C TYR A 62 -7.18 -4.87 -2.84
N LEU A 63 -7.63 -4.21 -3.91
CA LEU A 63 -7.06 -2.93 -4.33
C LEU A 63 -7.30 -1.89 -3.24
N THR A 64 -6.22 -1.48 -2.58
CA THR A 64 -6.28 -0.61 -1.41
C THR A 64 -5.98 0.82 -1.82
N GLU A 65 -6.87 1.74 -1.48
CA GLU A 65 -6.64 3.16 -1.72
C GLU A 65 -5.83 3.76 -0.56
N ILE A 66 -4.88 4.62 -0.92
CA ILE A 66 -4.04 5.36 0.00
C ILE A 66 -4.49 6.82 -0.01
N GLY A 67 -4.98 7.33 1.11
CA GLY A 67 -5.28 8.76 1.28
C GLY A 67 -3.97 9.55 1.33
N THR A 68 -3.51 10.03 0.18
CA THR A 68 -2.17 10.62 0.05
C THR A 68 -2.02 11.92 0.84
N ASP A 69 -3.09 12.71 0.93
CA ASP A 69 -3.04 14.00 1.64
C ASP A 69 -3.00 13.79 3.15
N THR A 70 -3.85 12.90 3.68
CA THR A 70 -3.80 12.51 5.10
C THR A 70 -2.49 11.82 5.46
N ALA A 71 -1.92 11.00 4.57
CA ALA A 71 -0.61 10.39 4.79
C ALA A 71 0.50 11.45 4.87
N LYS A 72 0.49 12.44 3.98
CA LYS A 72 1.43 13.58 4.02
C LYS A 72 1.28 14.35 5.33
N GLU A 73 0.07 14.75 5.70
CA GLU A 73 -0.19 15.49 6.95
C GLU A 73 0.33 14.74 8.19
N GLN A 74 0.05 13.43 8.29
CA GLN A 74 0.55 12.63 9.42
C GLN A 74 2.07 12.52 9.44
N ILE A 75 2.71 12.36 8.29
CA ILE A 75 4.17 12.28 8.19
C ILE A 75 4.79 13.64 8.54
N TYR A 76 4.30 14.73 7.97
CA TYR A 76 4.79 16.10 8.26
C TYR A 76 4.58 16.50 9.72
N ASN A 77 3.48 16.08 10.35
CA ASN A 77 3.24 16.36 11.76
C ASN A 77 4.12 15.51 12.69
N ARG A 78 4.45 14.27 12.29
CA ARG A 78 5.18 13.30 13.13
C ARG A 78 6.68 13.40 12.99
N PHE A 79 7.16 13.67 11.79
CA PHE A 79 8.56 13.95 11.51
C PHE A 79 8.62 15.42 11.21
N ILE A 80 9.30 16.20 12.07
CA ILE A 80 9.55 17.63 11.85
C ILE A 80 10.39 17.76 10.58
N LEU A 81 9.72 17.73 9.45
CA LEU A 81 10.21 18.06 8.12
C LEU A 81 9.75 19.49 7.88
N SER A 82 10.21 20.40 8.75
CA SER A 82 10.15 21.83 8.48
C SER A 82 11.14 22.10 7.34
N GLY A 83 10.60 22.43 6.17
CA GLY A 83 11.38 22.90 5.02
C GLY A 83 12.06 24.23 5.29
#